data_AF-A0A4Y4G6T6-F1
#
_entry.id   AF-A0A4Y4G6T6-F1
#
_cell.length_a   1.000
_cell.length_b   1.000
_cell.length_c   1.000
_cell.angle_alpha   90.00
_cell.angle_beta   90.00
_cell.angle_gamma   90.00
#
_symmetry.space_group_name_H-M   'P 1'
#
loop_
_entity.id
_entity.type
_entity.pdbx_description
1 polymer ?
#
loop_
_entity_poly.entity_id
_entity_poly.type
_entity_poly.pdbx_seq_one_letter_code
_entity_poly.pdbx_strand_id
1 'polypeptide(L)' 'MAEKMDTASARRKMKSPNIKTRKRALKALHEANRQTTKK' A
#
# COMPACT_ATOMS: atom_id res chain seq x y z
N MET A 1 -12.69 9.62 5.49
CA MET A 1 -12.75 8.24 4.95
C MET A 1 -11.48 8.00 4.14
N ALA A 2 -10.39 7.52 4.75
CA ALA A 2 -9.19 7.20 3.97
C ALA A 2 -9.47 5.90 3.22
N GLU A 3 -9.86 6.01 1.95
CA GLU A 3 -10.12 4.87 1.09
C GLU A 3 -8.95 3.89 1.17
N LYS A 4 -9.25 2.63 1.52
CA LYS A 4 -8.25 1.56 1.57
C LYS A 4 -7.65 1.47 0.18
N MET A 5 -6.37 1.80 0.07
CA MET A 5 -5.70 1.77 -1.22
C MET A 5 -5.64 0.31 -1.67
N ASP A 6 -6.25 0.01 -2.81
CA ASP A 6 -6.21 -1.32 -3.38
C ASP A 6 -4.76 -1.82 -3.52
N THR A 7 -4.55 -3.10 -3.21
CA THR A 7 -3.22 -3.72 -3.17
C THR A 7 -2.54 -3.70 -4.54
N ALA A 8 -3.29 -3.88 -5.64
CA ALA A 8 -2.73 -3.82 -6.99
C ALA A 8 -2.28 -2.40 -7.32
N SER A 9 -3.06 -1.40 -6.92
CA SER A 9 -2.69 0.02 -7.03
C SER A 9 -1.45 0.37 -6.19
N ALA A 10 -1.29 -0.22 -5.01
CA ALA A 10 -0.09 -0.06 -4.18
C ALA A 10 1.16 -0.64 -4.85
N ARG A 11 1.05 -1.84 -5.45
CA ARG A 11 2.16 -2.46 -6.20
C ARG A 11 2.61 -1.61 -7.38
N ARG A 12 1.69 -0.95 -8.11
CA ARG A 12 2.06 0.02 -9.16
C ARG A 12 2.78 1.24 -8.61
N LYS A 13 2.29 1.81 -7.50
CA LYS A 13 2.85 3.02 -6.88
C LYS A 13 4.25 2.84 -6.31
N MET A 14 4.68 1.61 -6.02
CA MET A 14 6.07 1.30 -5.66
C MET A 14 7.07 1.66 -6.76
N LYS A 15 6.65 1.67 -8.04
CA LYS A 15 7.49 2.08 -9.18
C LYS A 15 7.50 3.60 -9.41
N SER A 16 6.79 4.38 -8.59
CA SER A 16 6.76 5.84 -8.73
C SER A 16 8.12 6.45 -8.36
N PRO A 17 8.60 7.47 -9.09
CA PRO A 17 9.83 8.19 -8.72
C PRO A 17 9.65 8.99 -7.42
N ASN A 18 8.42 9.35 -7.05
CA ASN A 18 8.14 10.14 -5.86
C ASN A 18 8.24 9.29 -4.56
N ILE A 19 9.12 9.73 -3.66
CA ILE A 19 9.36 9.05 -2.38
C ILE A 19 8.13 8.98 -1.47
N LYS A 20 7.30 10.03 -1.41
CA LYS A 20 6.08 10.06 -0.58
C LYS A 20 5.08 9.02 -1.11
N THR A 21 4.98 8.89 -2.42
CA THR A 21 4.13 7.89 -3.09
C THR A 21 4.58 6.47 -2.77
N ARG A 22 5.88 6.17 -2.85
CA ARG A 22 6.43 4.85 -2.46
C ARG A 22 6.20 4.54 -0.98
N LYS A 23 6.45 5.50 -0.09
CA LYS A 23 6.22 5.33 1.36
C LYS A 23 4.76 5.00 1.68
N ARG A 24 3.82 5.70 1.03
CA ARG A 24 2.38 5.43 1.19
C ARG A 24 1.98 4.05 0.66
N ALA A 25 2.53 3.65 -0.50
CA ALA A 25 2.32 2.33 -1.07
C ALA A 25 2.85 1.22 -0.17
N LEU A 26 4.06 1.38 0.38
CA LEU A 26 4.66 0.44 1.31
C LEU A 26 3.80 0.28 2.59
N LYS A 27 3.30 1.39 3.15
CA LYS A 27 2.38 1.34 4.30
C LYS A 27 1.10 0.55 3.98
N ALA A 28 0.50 0.78 2.82
CA ALA A 28 -0.70 0.06 2.38
C ALA A 28 -0.45 -1.45 2.19
N LEU A 29 0.70 -1.84 1.63
CA LEU A 29 1.07 -3.25 1.46
C LEU A 29 1.29 -3.94 2.82
N HIS A 30 1.96 -3.27 3.77
CA HIS A 30 2.15 -3.81 5.12
C HIS A 30 0.83 -3.95 5.86
N GLU A 31 -0.08 -2.98 5.73
CA GLU A 31 -1.41 -3.04 6.34
C GLU A 31 -2.24 -4.18 5.76
N ALA A 32 -2.22 -4.37 4.44
CA ALA A 32 -2.89 -5.49 3.79
C ALA A 32 -2.35 -6.85 4.27
N ASN A 33 -1.03 -7.00 4.38
CA ASN A 33 -0.42 -8.23 4.90
C ASN A 33 -0.79 -8.50 6.37
N ARG A 34 -0.89 -7.46 7.21
CA ARG A 34 -1.36 -7.59 8.59
C ARG A 34 -2.82 -8.03 8.69
N GLN A 35 -3.65 -7.66 7.70
CA GLN A 35 -5.05 -8.10 7.65
C GLN A 35 -5.18 -9.57 7.23
N THR A 36 -4.29 -10.05 6.35
CA THR A 36 -4.29 -11.46 5.93
C THR A 36 -3.80 -12.40 7.03
N THR A 37 -2.89 -11.95 7.91
CA THR A 37 -2.39 -12.76 9.05
C THR A 37 -3.32 -12.79 10.26
N LYS A 38 -4.32 -11.90 10.32
CA LYS A 38 -5.30 -11.82 11.42
C LYS A 38 -6.61 -12.54 11.11
N LYS A 39 -6.72 -13.16 9.94
CA LYS A 39 -7.79 -14.09 9.58
C LYS A 39 -7.34 -15.52 9.89
#